data_AF-A0A2D5TYL2-F1
#
_entry.id   AF-A0A2D5TYL2-F1
#
_cell.length_a   1.000
_cell.length_b   1.000
_cell.length_c   1.000
_cell.angle_alpha   90.00
_cell.angle_beta   90.00
_cell.angle_gamma   90.00
#
_symmetry.space_group_name_H-M   'P 1'
#
loop_
_entity.id
_entity.type
_entity.pdbx_description
1 polymer ?
#
loop_
_entity_poly.entity_id
_entity_poly.type
_entity_poly.pdbx_seq_one_letter_code
_entity_poly.pdbx_strand_id
1 'polypeptide(L)'
;MNPSSSKTKLSSEVSYREGNLHYSQGNSTAAEQSWKNSSLKQETETKQSGRKNNAGRPPFFRTIAAVVLTAVCFYTIIFSFFQREPDALSEWMLSQQQQQHRSFWDNWWDTGRPSISFNRTPFGTEDWLQQFRENLRELMEQENPERSVSRQEFEKWLERKKKNSGLQKPTNHYVLTGRGLFNVRKFDEAIATYQEGLHYAESPEHFGELFRELGTAYYYKGYQLQADGLAKYDLKLVNNSIESYLQAEKFTSGPYLYGNMGWGFYLLEDFEKSVEYSERALVLDPTLVYVRMNLGISYLHMDEYSKAFLAYQSIRSFEPEFEEYDGGIRDLKELKIKYPSGYPFTDFILGFILMEQGRFHDSRNALLSFVNSSFDGSSWKLKAQEMIRMMAGG
;
A
#
# COMPACT_ATOMS: atom_id res chain seq x y z
N MET A 1 -34.63 11.14 -31.74
CA MET A 1 -35.40 11.26 -30.49
C MET A 1 -36.88 11.40 -30.84
N ASN A 2 -37.74 10.59 -30.24
CA ASN A 2 -39.16 10.49 -30.62
C ASN A 2 -39.96 11.60 -29.91
N PRO A 3 -40.63 12.53 -30.60
CA PRO A 3 -41.27 13.70 -29.98
C PRO A 3 -42.50 13.39 -29.10
N SER A 4 -42.97 12.14 -29.07
CA SER A 4 -44.04 11.70 -28.16
C SER A 4 -43.53 11.48 -26.73
N SER A 5 -42.29 11.02 -26.54
CA SER A 5 -41.77 10.70 -25.21
C SER A 5 -41.43 11.93 -24.37
N SER A 6 -41.22 13.09 -25.01
CA SER A 6 -40.95 14.35 -24.30
C SER A 6 -42.22 15.01 -23.76
N LYS A 7 -43.36 14.91 -24.48
CA LYS A 7 -44.66 15.44 -24.03
C LYS A 7 -45.19 14.70 -22.80
N THR A 8 -45.00 13.39 -22.73
CA THR A 8 -45.49 12.56 -21.62
C THR A 8 -44.68 12.79 -20.35
N LYS A 9 -43.34 12.88 -20.46
CA LYS A 9 -42.43 13.25 -19.35
C LYS A 9 -42.72 14.63 -18.78
N LEU A 10 -43.03 15.60 -19.64
CA LEU A 10 -43.46 16.93 -19.19
C LEU A 10 -44.78 16.84 -18.40
N SER A 11 -45.73 16.00 -18.84
CA SER A 11 -47.04 15.86 -18.16
C SER A 11 -46.97 15.16 -16.81
N SER A 12 -46.07 14.19 -16.63
CA SER A 12 -45.87 13.50 -15.34
C SER A 12 -45.19 14.42 -14.33
N GLU A 13 -44.25 15.25 -14.78
CA GLU A 13 -43.56 16.18 -13.89
C GLU A 13 -44.48 17.34 -13.44
N VAL A 14 -45.42 17.77 -14.28
CA VAL A 14 -46.47 18.74 -13.91
C VAL A 14 -47.38 18.19 -12.82
N SER A 15 -47.89 16.96 -12.95
CA SER A 15 -48.75 16.34 -11.93
C SER A 15 -48.02 16.05 -10.61
N TYR A 16 -46.72 15.77 -10.65
CA TYR A 16 -45.89 15.65 -9.45
C TYR A 16 -45.74 16.98 -8.70
N ARG A 17 -45.53 18.09 -9.44
CA ARG A 17 -45.42 19.43 -8.85
C ARG A 17 -46.76 19.96 -8.31
N GLU A 18 -47.88 19.64 -8.96
CA GLU A 18 -49.23 19.93 -8.45
C GLU A 18 -49.53 19.18 -7.14
N GLY A 19 -49.08 17.93 -7.01
CA GLY A 19 -49.18 17.18 -5.74
C GLY A 19 -48.40 17.83 -4.59
N ASN A 20 -47.20 18.33 -4.88
CA ASN A 20 -46.39 19.05 -3.88
C ASN A 20 -47.04 20.37 -3.46
N LEU A 21 -47.71 21.07 -4.38
CA LEU A 21 -48.46 22.30 -4.09
C LEU A 21 -49.66 22.02 -3.17
N HIS A 22 -50.48 21.00 -3.46
CA HIS A 22 -51.61 20.61 -2.62
C HIS A 22 -51.19 20.14 -1.22
N TYR A 23 -50.03 19.46 -1.12
CA TYR A 23 -49.45 19.07 0.16
C TYR A 23 -49.02 20.29 0.99
N SER A 24 -48.38 21.28 0.35
CA SER A 24 -47.97 22.52 1.03
C SER A 24 -49.15 23.39 1.51
N GLN A 25 -50.34 23.19 0.94
CA GLN A 25 -51.59 23.83 1.34
C GLN A 25 -52.38 23.01 2.37
N GLY A 26 -51.84 21.90 2.86
CA GLY A 26 -52.46 21.05 3.89
C GLY A 26 -53.57 20.12 3.39
N ASN A 27 -53.74 19.98 2.07
CA ASN A 27 -54.75 19.09 1.48
C ASN A 27 -54.12 17.76 1.02
N SER A 28 -53.93 16.86 1.98
CA SER A 28 -53.24 15.57 1.79
C SER A 28 -53.93 14.65 0.79
N THR A 29 -55.26 14.68 0.71
CA THR A 29 -56.03 13.77 -0.16
C THR A 29 -55.89 14.14 -1.64
N ALA A 30 -55.88 15.45 -1.95
CA ALA A 30 -55.65 15.95 -3.30
C ALA A 30 -54.19 15.77 -3.75
N ALA A 31 -53.24 15.89 -2.82
CA ALA A 31 -51.83 15.62 -3.06
C ALA A 31 -51.60 14.14 -3.44
N GLU A 32 -52.21 13.22 -2.71
CA GLU A 32 -52.07 11.78 -2.96
C GLU A 32 -52.67 11.35 -4.32
N GLN A 33 -53.80 11.92 -4.72
CA GLN A 33 -54.39 11.68 -6.04
C GLN A 33 -53.50 12.20 -7.18
N SER A 34 -52.88 13.36 -6.99
CA SER A 34 -51.98 13.97 -7.99
C SER A 34 -50.69 13.15 -8.16
N TRP A 35 -50.13 12.64 -7.07
CA TRP A 35 -48.96 11.75 -7.12
C TRP A 35 -49.29 10.37 -7.70
N LYS A 36 -50.47 9.80 -7.40
CA LYS A 36 -50.93 8.55 -8.03
C LYS A 36 -51.09 8.67 -9.56
N ASN A 37 -51.57 9.81 -10.03
CA ASN A 37 -51.67 10.06 -11.48
C ASN A 37 -50.30 10.25 -12.15
N SER A 38 -49.29 10.73 -11.41
CA SER A 38 -47.89 10.76 -11.87
C SER A 38 -47.29 9.35 -11.99
N SER A 39 -47.56 8.46 -11.03
CA SER A 39 -47.00 7.10 -11.02
C SER A 39 -47.68 6.14 -12.01
N LEU A 40 -49.00 6.25 -12.20
CA LEU A 40 -49.77 5.43 -13.15
C LEU A 40 -49.32 5.62 -14.60
N LYS A 41 -48.89 6.83 -14.98
CA LYS A 41 -48.34 7.13 -16.32
C LYS A 41 -46.93 6.56 -16.53
N GLN A 42 -46.13 6.45 -15.47
CA GLN A 42 -44.84 5.76 -15.53
C GLN A 42 -45.03 4.24 -15.68
N GLU A 43 -45.98 3.65 -14.97
CA GLU A 43 -46.27 2.21 -15.06
C GLU A 43 -46.80 1.76 -16.43
N THR A 44 -47.47 2.64 -17.17
CA THR A 44 -47.95 2.33 -18.52
C THR A 44 -46.79 2.24 -19.53
N GLU A 45 -45.70 2.99 -19.34
CA GLU A 45 -44.47 2.83 -20.14
C GLU A 45 -43.71 1.55 -19.77
N THR A 46 -43.70 1.16 -18.48
CA THR A 46 -43.00 -0.06 -18.04
C THR A 46 -43.68 -1.34 -18.53
N LYS A 47 -45.02 -1.34 -18.69
CA LYS A 47 -45.77 -2.53 -19.17
C LYS A 47 -45.79 -2.70 -20.70
N GLN A 48 -45.58 -1.65 -21.50
CA GLN A 48 -45.53 -1.78 -22.97
C GLN A 48 -44.15 -2.14 -23.54
N SER A 49 -43.07 -2.03 -22.76
CA SER A 49 -41.70 -2.34 -23.23
C SER A 49 -41.32 -3.84 -23.18
N GLY A 50 -42.26 -4.74 -22.87
CA GLY A 50 -41.99 -6.15 -22.62
C GLY A 50 -42.51 -7.14 -23.68
N ARG A 51 -42.03 -7.11 -24.94
CA ARG A 51 -41.93 -8.33 -25.76
C ARG A 51 -41.09 -8.18 -27.06
N LYS A 52 -40.15 -9.14 -27.19
CA LYS A 52 -39.38 -9.64 -28.37
C LYS A 52 -37.98 -9.06 -28.68
N ASN A 53 -37.00 -9.86 -28.25
CA ASN A 53 -35.88 -10.47 -28.99
C ASN A 53 -34.77 -9.63 -29.68
N ASN A 54 -33.60 -9.65 -29.00
CA ASN A 54 -32.23 -9.96 -29.45
C ASN A 54 -31.56 -9.24 -30.64
N ALA A 55 -30.53 -8.45 -30.30
CA ALA A 55 -29.15 -8.53 -30.83
C ALA A 55 -28.23 -7.71 -29.89
N GLY A 56 -27.07 -8.13 -29.37
CA GLY A 56 -26.44 -9.42 -29.16
C GLY A 56 -25.41 -9.23 -28.03
N ARG A 57 -25.57 -9.95 -26.90
CA ARG A 57 -24.44 -10.23 -25.99
C ARG A 57 -23.95 -11.63 -26.36
N PRO A 58 -22.64 -11.84 -26.53
CA PRO A 58 -22.15 -13.10 -27.05
C PRO A 58 -22.60 -14.27 -26.16
N PRO A 59 -22.95 -15.43 -26.75
CA PRO A 59 -23.56 -16.56 -26.06
C PRO A 59 -22.70 -17.12 -24.92
N PHE A 60 -21.40 -16.82 -24.92
CA PHE A 60 -20.44 -17.26 -23.93
C PHE A 60 -20.78 -16.84 -22.50
N PHE A 61 -21.25 -15.60 -22.26
CA PHE A 61 -21.52 -15.13 -20.89
C PHE A 61 -22.70 -15.82 -20.21
N ARG A 62 -23.73 -16.21 -20.98
CA ARG A 62 -24.87 -16.97 -20.43
C ARG A 62 -24.46 -18.40 -20.12
N THR A 63 -23.62 -18.99 -20.98
CA THR A 63 -23.08 -20.33 -20.76
C THR A 63 -22.09 -20.34 -19.59
N ILE A 64 -21.20 -19.35 -19.46
CA ILE A 64 -20.31 -19.21 -18.30
C ILE A 64 -21.13 -19.02 -17.03
N ALA A 65 -22.10 -18.10 -17.01
CA ALA A 65 -22.91 -17.86 -15.82
C ALA A 65 -23.67 -19.12 -15.40
N ALA A 66 -24.20 -19.89 -16.36
CA ALA A 66 -24.85 -21.16 -16.08
C ALA A 66 -23.85 -22.22 -15.57
N VAL A 67 -22.66 -22.34 -16.17
CA VAL A 67 -21.61 -23.27 -15.74
C VAL A 67 -21.09 -22.93 -14.34
N VAL A 68 -20.85 -21.65 -14.05
CA VAL A 68 -20.43 -21.17 -12.73
C VAL A 68 -21.52 -21.42 -11.70
N LEU A 69 -22.77 -21.12 -12.02
CA LEU A 69 -23.89 -21.38 -11.11
C LEU A 69 -24.04 -22.89 -10.84
N THR A 70 -23.88 -23.72 -11.87
CA THR A 70 -23.97 -25.18 -11.74
C THR A 70 -22.79 -25.72 -10.93
N ALA A 71 -21.57 -25.21 -11.15
CA ALA A 71 -20.39 -25.56 -10.37
C ALA A 71 -20.52 -25.12 -8.91
N VAL A 72 -21.08 -23.95 -8.62
CA VAL A 72 -21.36 -23.47 -7.26
C VAL A 72 -22.42 -24.34 -6.61
N CYS A 73 -23.53 -24.67 -7.28
CA CYS A 73 -24.55 -25.56 -6.75
C CYS A 73 -23.99 -26.96 -6.48
N PHE A 74 -23.18 -27.51 -7.40
CA PHE A 74 -22.55 -28.81 -7.25
C PHE A 74 -21.51 -28.80 -6.12
N TYR A 75 -20.73 -27.73 -6.00
CA TYR A 75 -19.80 -27.48 -4.90
C TYR A 75 -20.54 -27.42 -3.57
N THR A 76 -21.64 -26.66 -3.46
CA THR A 76 -22.43 -26.56 -2.22
C THR A 76 -23.08 -27.89 -1.85
N ILE A 77 -23.53 -28.70 -2.82
CA ILE A 77 -24.13 -30.00 -2.55
C ILE A 77 -23.06 -31.00 -2.11
N ILE A 78 -21.89 -31.02 -2.75
CA ILE A 78 -20.76 -31.87 -2.33
C ILE A 78 -20.26 -31.48 -0.93
N PHE A 79 -20.15 -30.19 -0.62
CA PHE A 79 -19.66 -29.67 0.66
C PHE A 79 -20.65 -29.85 1.83
N SER A 80 -21.95 -29.99 1.53
CA SER A 80 -22.99 -30.17 2.54
C SER A 80 -23.20 -31.63 2.94
N PHE A 81 -22.86 -32.60 2.07
CA PHE A 81 -23.12 -34.03 2.30
C PHE A 81 -21.87 -34.86 2.64
N PHE A 82 -20.66 -34.32 2.51
CA PHE A 82 -19.42 -34.98 2.93
C PHE A 82 -18.69 -34.10 3.97
N GLN A 83 -18.71 -34.50 5.24
CA GLN A 83 -17.81 -33.91 6.24
C GLN A 83 -16.37 -34.26 5.85
N ARG A 84 -15.59 -33.25 5.45
CA ARG A 84 -14.14 -33.33 5.33
C ARG A 84 -13.51 -32.46 6.40
N GLU A 85 -12.36 -32.89 6.91
CA GLU A 85 -11.47 -31.97 7.62
C GLU A 85 -11.17 -30.78 6.69
N PRO A 86 -11.17 -29.55 7.22
CA PRO A 86 -11.09 -28.35 6.40
C PRO A 86 -9.84 -28.39 5.51
N ASP A 87 -10.00 -28.07 4.22
CA ASP A 87 -8.87 -28.10 3.29
C ASP A 87 -7.87 -26.98 3.63
N ALA A 88 -6.60 -27.18 3.27
CA ALA A 88 -5.53 -26.27 3.66
C ALA A 88 -5.75 -24.81 3.22
N LEU A 89 -6.55 -24.59 2.16
CA LEU A 89 -6.90 -23.27 1.65
C LEU A 89 -7.98 -22.60 2.52
N SER A 90 -8.97 -23.36 2.99
CA SER A 90 -10.02 -22.89 3.89
C SER A 90 -9.51 -22.66 5.31
N GLU A 91 -8.66 -23.55 5.84
CA GLU A 91 -7.95 -23.29 7.11
C GLU A 91 -7.04 -22.06 7.02
N TRP A 92 -6.34 -21.88 5.89
CA TRP A 92 -5.53 -20.69 5.64
C TRP A 92 -6.38 -19.41 5.59
N MET A 93 -7.48 -19.39 4.81
CA MET A 93 -8.37 -18.23 4.74
C MET A 93 -8.99 -17.88 6.10
N LEU A 94 -9.37 -18.88 6.89
CA LEU A 94 -9.89 -18.67 8.24
C LEU A 94 -8.80 -18.14 9.20
N SER A 95 -7.54 -18.59 9.05
CA SER A 95 -6.42 -18.09 9.84
C SER A 95 -6.05 -16.63 9.52
N GLN A 96 -6.24 -16.19 8.27
CA GLN A 96 -6.00 -14.81 7.84
C GLN A 96 -7.09 -13.86 8.33
N GLN A 97 -8.33 -14.35 8.46
CA GLN A 97 -9.45 -13.55 8.96
C GLN A 97 -9.35 -13.22 10.46
N GLN A 98 -8.48 -13.94 11.19
CA GLN A 98 -8.33 -13.81 12.64
C GLN A 98 -7.19 -12.88 13.07
N GLN A 99 -6.31 -12.42 12.15
CA GLN A 99 -5.06 -11.76 12.55
C GLN A 99 -4.76 -10.37 11.95
N GLN A 100 -5.51 -9.81 10.99
CA GLN A 100 -5.21 -8.44 10.54
C GLN A 100 -6.38 -7.71 9.86
N HIS A 101 -6.38 -6.38 9.98
CA HIS A 101 -7.43 -5.46 9.56
C HIS A 101 -7.54 -5.23 8.03
N ARG A 102 -6.84 -5.99 7.19
CA ARG A 102 -6.97 -5.92 5.73
C ARG A 102 -6.83 -7.29 5.08
N SER A 103 -7.68 -7.54 4.08
CA SER A 103 -7.73 -8.82 3.37
C SER A 103 -6.55 -8.97 2.40
N PHE A 104 -6.22 -10.20 2.02
CA PHE A 104 -5.30 -10.54 0.93
C PHE A 104 -5.51 -9.67 -0.32
N TRP A 105 -6.78 -9.40 -0.64
CA TRP A 105 -7.17 -8.59 -1.79
C TRP A 105 -6.77 -7.13 -1.63
N ASP A 106 -6.90 -6.56 -0.44
CA ASP A 106 -6.55 -5.16 -0.17
C ASP A 106 -5.05 -4.92 -0.37
N ASN A 107 -4.21 -5.85 0.09
CA ASN A 107 -2.75 -5.74 -0.03
C ASN A 107 -2.26 -5.94 -1.48
N TRP A 108 -2.91 -6.86 -2.20
CA TRP A 108 -2.64 -7.10 -3.61
C TRP A 108 -3.09 -5.95 -4.51
N TRP A 109 -4.27 -5.37 -4.24
CA TRP A 109 -4.71 -4.17 -4.93
C TRP A 109 -3.68 -3.08 -4.70
N ASP A 110 -3.32 -2.70 -3.47
CA ASP A 110 -2.45 -1.55 -3.20
C ASP A 110 -1.02 -1.66 -3.78
N THR A 111 -0.45 -2.88 -3.82
CA THR A 111 0.95 -3.06 -4.20
C THR A 111 1.17 -3.68 -5.59
N GLY A 112 0.12 -4.22 -6.21
CA GLY A 112 0.21 -5.00 -7.45
C GLY A 112 0.99 -6.31 -7.29
N ARG A 113 1.17 -6.79 -6.05
CA ARG A 113 1.92 -8.00 -5.69
C ARG A 113 1.14 -8.77 -4.65
N PRO A 114 1.11 -10.11 -4.70
CA PRO A 114 0.60 -10.85 -3.55
C PRO A 114 1.65 -10.76 -2.43
N SER A 115 1.24 -10.36 -1.22
CA SER A 115 2.05 -10.49 -0.01
C SER A 115 2.03 -11.95 0.44
N ILE A 116 2.75 -12.81 -0.29
CA ILE A 116 2.92 -14.20 0.12
C ILE A 116 3.97 -14.20 1.22
N SER A 117 3.54 -14.28 2.48
CA SER A 117 4.42 -14.80 3.52
C SER A 117 4.67 -16.27 3.17
N PHE A 118 5.90 -16.59 2.76
CA PHE A 118 6.33 -17.94 2.37
C PHE A 118 6.24 -18.98 3.50
N ASN A 119 5.76 -18.60 4.68
CA ASN A 119 5.92 -19.40 5.87
C ASN A 119 4.91 -20.53 6.07
N ARG A 120 3.88 -20.67 5.22
CA ARG A 120 2.99 -21.85 5.25
C ARG A 120 2.44 -22.19 3.87
N THR A 121 3.21 -22.90 3.06
CA THR A 121 2.62 -23.84 2.09
C THR A 121 3.19 -25.23 2.38
N PRO A 122 2.38 -26.31 2.43
CA PRO A 122 2.89 -27.67 2.58
C PRO A 122 3.57 -28.21 1.31
N PHE A 123 3.64 -27.43 0.22
CA PHE A 123 4.02 -27.94 -1.09
C PHE A 123 5.15 -27.13 -1.71
N GLY A 124 6.26 -27.79 -1.98
CA GLY A 124 7.31 -27.29 -2.85
C GLY A 124 6.94 -27.45 -4.31
N THR A 125 7.28 -26.44 -5.12
CA THR A 125 7.86 -26.45 -6.49
C THR A 125 7.53 -25.13 -7.18
N GLU A 126 8.56 -24.48 -7.72
CA GLU A 126 8.53 -23.14 -8.35
C GLU A 126 7.60 -23.05 -9.58
N ASP A 127 7.20 -24.18 -10.18
CA ASP A 127 6.44 -24.25 -11.44
C ASP A 127 5.00 -23.73 -11.36
N TRP A 128 4.28 -24.00 -10.27
CA TRP A 128 2.86 -23.58 -10.16
C TRP A 128 2.74 -22.06 -10.00
N LEU A 129 3.65 -21.43 -9.26
CA LEU A 129 3.70 -19.98 -9.09
C LEU A 129 4.00 -19.27 -10.42
N GLN A 130 4.80 -19.89 -11.29
CA GLN A 130 5.11 -19.32 -12.60
C GLN A 130 3.93 -19.42 -13.56
N GLN A 131 3.25 -20.58 -13.64
CA GLN A 131 2.01 -20.72 -14.43
C GLN A 131 0.87 -19.85 -13.90
N PHE A 132 0.75 -19.69 -12.58
CA PHE A 132 -0.21 -18.78 -11.97
C PHE A 132 0.11 -17.32 -12.31
N ARG A 133 1.38 -16.92 -12.26
CA ARG A 133 1.85 -15.57 -12.65
C ARG A 133 1.60 -15.27 -14.13
N GLU A 134 1.85 -16.22 -15.02
CA GLU A 134 1.63 -16.03 -16.47
C GLU A 134 0.14 -15.90 -16.80
N ASN A 135 -0.69 -16.76 -16.21
CA ASN A 135 -2.15 -16.66 -16.35
C ASN A 135 -2.71 -15.39 -15.70
N LEU A 136 -2.18 -14.96 -14.55
CA LEU A 136 -2.57 -13.68 -13.95
C LEU A 136 -2.07 -12.49 -14.76
N ARG A 137 -0.91 -12.56 -15.42
CA ARG A 137 -0.39 -11.49 -16.27
C ARG A 137 -1.32 -11.26 -17.46
N GLU A 138 -1.76 -12.33 -18.13
CA GLU A 138 -2.77 -12.25 -19.20
C GLU A 138 -4.12 -11.74 -18.70
N LEU A 139 -4.51 -12.08 -17.46
CA LEU A 139 -5.75 -11.58 -16.85
C LEU A 139 -5.64 -10.11 -16.37
N MET A 140 -4.45 -9.66 -15.94
CA MET A 140 -4.15 -8.34 -15.38
C MET A 140 -3.70 -7.30 -16.40
N GLU A 141 -3.32 -7.71 -17.61
CA GLU A 141 -3.26 -6.81 -18.77
C GLU A 141 -4.65 -6.26 -19.14
N GLN A 142 -5.74 -6.77 -18.54
CA GLN A 142 -7.01 -6.07 -18.50
C GLN A 142 -7.02 -5.05 -17.35
N GLU A 143 -6.71 -3.79 -17.66
CA GLU A 143 -6.71 -2.66 -16.73
C GLU A 143 -7.95 -2.62 -15.81
N ASN A 144 -7.72 -2.52 -14.49
CA ASN A 144 -8.77 -2.40 -13.50
C ASN A 144 -9.55 -1.07 -13.68
N PRO A 145 -10.88 -1.09 -13.97
CA PRO A 145 -11.62 0.09 -14.39
C PRO A 145 -11.60 1.25 -13.39
N GLU A 146 -11.71 1.01 -12.08
CA GLU A 146 -11.84 2.11 -11.10
C GLU A 146 -10.53 2.89 -10.90
N ARG A 147 -9.38 2.21 -10.87
CA ARG A 147 -8.07 2.88 -10.84
C ARG A 147 -7.76 3.60 -12.14
N SER A 148 -8.18 3.03 -13.27
CA SER A 148 -8.09 3.70 -14.57
C SER A 148 -8.96 4.98 -14.57
N VAL A 149 -10.13 4.97 -13.91
CA VAL A 149 -11.04 6.11 -13.83
C VAL A 149 -10.48 7.22 -12.96
N SER A 150 -10.00 6.96 -11.73
CA SER A 150 -9.39 8.01 -10.89
C SER A 150 -8.13 8.60 -11.54
N ARG A 151 -7.34 7.76 -12.22
CA ARG A 151 -6.17 8.20 -13.01
C ARG A 151 -6.60 9.05 -14.21
N GLN A 152 -7.62 8.63 -14.96
CA GLN A 152 -8.18 9.40 -16.07
C GLN A 152 -8.82 10.71 -15.61
N GLU A 153 -9.47 10.74 -14.45
CA GLU A 153 -10.05 11.96 -13.87
C GLU A 153 -8.97 12.94 -13.44
N PHE A 154 -7.91 12.44 -12.82
CA PHE A 154 -6.73 13.23 -12.48
C PHE A 154 -6.01 13.74 -13.73
N GLU A 155 -5.84 12.92 -14.76
CA GLU A 155 -5.27 13.34 -16.05
C GLU A 155 -6.16 14.37 -16.76
N LYS A 156 -7.49 14.20 -16.77
CA LYS A 156 -8.43 15.20 -17.28
C LYS A 156 -8.41 16.49 -16.45
N TRP A 157 -8.17 16.41 -15.15
CA TRP A 157 -7.98 17.59 -14.30
C TRP A 157 -6.67 18.31 -14.64
N LEU A 158 -5.57 17.58 -14.82
CA LEU A 158 -4.27 18.12 -15.26
C LEU A 158 -4.38 18.78 -16.64
N GLU A 159 -5.01 18.12 -17.62
CA GLU A 159 -5.28 18.65 -18.97
C GLU A 159 -6.05 19.98 -18.92
N ARG A 160 -7.12 20.04 -18.11
CA ARG A 160 -7.91 21.26 -17.90
C ARG A 160 -7.08 22.36 -17.27
N LYS A 161 -6.20 22.02 -16.31
CA LYS A 161 -5.30 22.98 -15.66
C LYS A 161 -4.17 23.45 -16.56
N LYS A 162 -3.68 22.60 -17.47
CA LYS A 162 -2.66 22.92 -18.48
C LYS A 162 -3.20 23.87 -19.55
N LYS A 163 -4.49 23.78 -19.92
CA LYS A 163 -5.15 24.74 -20.82
C LYS A 163 -5.28 26.16 -20.24
N ASN A 164 -5.19 26.31 -18.92
CA ASN A 164 -5.23 27.61 -18.22
C ASN A 164 -3.83 28.11 -17.81
N SER A 165 -2.77 27.72 -18.54
CA SER A 165 -1.35 27.96 -18.20
C SER A 165 -0.86 29.42 -18.29
N GLY A 166 -1.75 30.41 -18.41
CA GLY A 166 -1.39 31.82 -18.56
C GLY A 166 -1.29 32.62 -17.25
N LEU A 167 -1.69 32.06 -16.11
CA LEU A 167 -1.68 32.74 -14.81
C LEU A 167 -0.52 32.23 -13.95
N GLN A 168 0.26 33.14 -13.34
CA GLN A 168 1.16 32.81 -12.24
C GLN A 168 0.35 32.12 -11.13
N LYS A 169 0.86 31.00 -10.62
CA LYS A 169 0.17 30.19 -9.62
C LYS A 169 0.90 30.26 -8.30
N PRO A 170 0.19 30.28 -7.15
CA PRO A 170 0.84 30.27 -5.85
C PRO A 170 1.60 28.95 -5.63
N THR A 171 2.66 28.98 -4.83
CA THR A 171 3.51 27.81 -4.54
C THR A 171 2.74 26.57 -4.08
N ASN A 172 1.70 26.75 -3.26
CA ASN A 172 0.82 25.67 -2.82
C ASN A 172 0.18 24.88 -3.98
N HIS A 173 -0.04 25.51 -5.14
CA HIS A 173 -0.50 24.81 -6.33
C HIS A 173 0.51 23.76 -6.80
N TYR A 174 1.79 24.11 -6.85
CA TYR A 174 2.86 23.24 -7.31
C TYR A 174 3.09 22.09 -6.32
N VAL A 175 3.09 22.39 -5.02
CA VAL A 175 3.15 21.36 -3.97
C VAL A 175 1.99 20.36 -4.10
N LEU A 176 0.74 20.83 -4.17
CA LEU A 176 -0.43 19.94 -4.26
C LEU A 176 -0.47 19.14 -5.57
N THR A 177 -0.14 19.78 -6.69
CA THR A 177 -0.13 19.12 -8.00
C THR A 177 0.97 18.06 -8.07
N GLY A 178 2.18 18.40 -7.60
CA GLY A 178 3.28 17.46 -7.53
C GLY A 178 2.97 16.28 -6.58
N ARG A 179 2.31 16.51 -5.44
CA ARG A 179 1.86 15.43 -4.54
C ARG A 179 0.86 14.50 -5.22
N GLY A 180 -0.08 15.07 -5.98
CA GLY A 180 -1.01 14.28 -6.80
C GLY A 180 -0.29 13.40 -7.82
N LEU A 181 0.67 13.98 -8.56
CA LEU A 181 1.50 13.28 -9.54
C LEU A 181 2.36 12.18 -8.88
N PHE A 182 2.92 12.48 -7.72
CA PHE A 182 3.69 11.53 -6.90
C PHE A 182 2.83 10.34 -6.48
N ASN A 183 1.61 10.57 -5.99
CA ASN A 183 0.69 9.53 -5.55
C ASN A 183 0.26 8.59 -6.70
N VAL A 184 0.18 9.09 -7.94
CA VAL A 184 -0.06 8.26 -9.13
C VAL A 184 1.23 7.70 -9.75
N ARG A 185 2.36 7.79 -9.04
CA ARG A 185 3.70 7.30 -9.42
C ARG A 185 4.28 7.94 -10.70
N LYS A 186 3.81 9.13 -11.07
CA LYS A 186 4.39 9.95 -12.14
C LYS A 186 5.54 10.80 -11.61
N PHE A 187 6.62 10.14 -11.19
CA PHE A 187 7.70 10.81 -10.46
C PHE A 187 8.42 11.88 -11.27
N ASP A 188 8.64 11.68 -12.58
CA ASP A 188 9.26 12.69 -13.44
C ASP A 188 8.42 13.97 -13.52
N GLU A 189 7.11 13.84 -13.70
CA GLU A 189 6.19 14.98 -13.74
C GLU A 189 6.10 15.67 -12.36
N ALA A 190 6.10 14.89 -11.28
CA ALA A 190 6.10 15.43 -9.91
C ALA A 190 7.37 16.26 -9.64
N ILE A 191 8.55 15.70 -9.97
CA ILE A 191 9.84 16.39 -9.82
C ILE A 191 9.86 17.69 -10.63
N ALA A 192 9.45 17.64 -11.90
CA ALA A 192 9.40 18.85 -12.74
C ALA A 192 8.44 19.90 -12.17
N THR A 193 7.29 19.47 -11.64
CA THR A 193 6.29 20.36 -11.02
C THR A 193 6.83 21.04 -9.76
N TYR A 194 7.54 20.30 -8.90
CA TYR A 194 8.15 20.88 -7.71
C TYR A 194 9.31 21.83 -8.06
N GLN A 195 10.13 21.48 -9.06
CA GLN A 195 11.18 22.36 -9.58
C GLN A 195 10.60 23.66 -10.12
N GLU A 196 9.50 23.60 -10.88
CA GLU A 196 8.80 24.79 -11.34
C GLU A 196 8.29 25.63 -10.16
N GLY A 197 7.75 24.97 -9.13
CA GLY A 197 7.28 25.62 -7.90
C GLY A 197 8.36 26.42 -7.17
N LEU A 198 9.63 26.03 -7.24
CA LEU A 198 10.73 26.74 -6.62
C LEU A 198 10.91 28.16 -7.18
N HIS A 199 10.52 28.42 -8.43
CA HIS A 199 10.58 29.76 -9.03
C HIS A 199 9.55 30.74 -8.44
N TYR A 200 8.49 30.22 -7.82
CA TYR A 200 7.38 31.00 -7.26
C TYR A 200 7.38 31.01 -5.72
N ALA A 201 8.35 30.33 -5.08
CA ALA A 201 8.46 30.30 -3.63
C ALA A 201 8.82 31.67 -3.07
N GLU A 202 7.94 32.23 -2.23
CA GLU A 202 8.09 33.57 -1.64
C GLU A 202 8.51 33.54 -0.17
N SER A 203 8.48 32.37 0.49
CA SER A 203 8.83 32.24 1.91
C SER A 203 9.77 31.06 2.17
N PRO A 204 10.60 31.12 3.23
CA PRO A 204 11.45 30.01 3.66
C PRO A 204 10.67 28.70 3.80
N GLU A 205 9.46 28.75 4.36
CA GLU A 205 8.62 27.56 4.57
C GLU A 205 8.25 26.90 3.24
N HIS A 206 7.92 27.69 2.22
CA HIS A 206 7.65 27.16 0.87
C HIS A 206 8.88 26.51 0.25
N PHE A 207 10.07 27.07 0.42
CA PHE A 207 11.31 26.44 -0.03
C PHE A 207 11.54 25.11 0.71
N GLY A 208 11.42 25.11 2.03
CA GLY A 208 11.55 23.90 2.85
C GLY A 208 10.60 22.79 2.43
N GLU A 209 9.33 23.13 2.18
CA GLU A 209 8.34 22.16 1.72
C GLU A 209 8.67 21.60 0.34
N LEU A 210 8.93 22.45 -0.66
CA LEU A 210 9.26 22.00 -2.03
C LEU A 210 10.52 21.14 -2.07
N PHE A 211 11.57 21.52 -1.35
CA PHE A 211 12.81 20.72 -1.29
C PHE A 211 12.59 19.37 -0.61
N ARG A 212 11.76 19.31 0.44
CA ARG A 212 11.38 18.04 1.08
C ARG A 212 10.58 17.13 0.13
N GLU A 213 9.63 17.70 -0.62
CA GLU A 213 8.86 16.95 -1.61
C GLU A 213 9.75 16.46 -2.77
N LEU A 214 10.70 17.28 -3.23
CA LEU A 214 11.72 16.86 -4.21
C LEU A 214 12.57 15.71 -3.71
N GLY A 215 13.06 15.81 -2.47
CA GLY A 215 13.83 14.73 -1.84
C GLY A 215 13.05 13.42 -1.83
N THR A 216 11.79 13.47 -1.42
CA THR A 216 10.89 12.31 -1.42
C THR A 216 10.68 11.76 -2.83
N ALA A 217 10.41 12.63 -3.82
CA ALA A 217 10.16 12.21 -5.19
C ALA A 217 11.39 11.57 -5.86
N TYR A 218 12.59 12.11 -5.64
CA TYR A 218 13.83 11.51 -6.14
C TYR A 218 14.07 10.12 -5.53
N TYR A 219 13.87 9.98 -4.21
CA TYR A 219 14.02 8.70 -3.53
C TYR A 219 13.10 7.63 -4.12
N TYR A 220 11.79 7.91 -4.23
CA TYR A 220 10.83 6.93 -4.75
C TYR A 220 10.95 6.67 -6.25
N LYS A 221 11.48 7.63 -7.03
CA LYS A 221 11.85 7.39 -8.43
C LYS A 221 12.99 6.38 -8.54
N GLY A 222 13.97 6.46 -7.63
CA GLY A 222 15.12 5.55 -7.59
C GLY A 222 14.82 4.21 -6.91
N TYR A 223 13.69 4.08 -6.21
CA TYR A 223 13.31 2.86 -5.50
C TYR A 223 12.59 1.86 -6.41
N GLN A 224 13.12 0.63 -6.41
CA GLN A 224 12.51 -0.51 -7.07
C GLN A 224 12.46 -1.70 -6.11
N LEU A 225 11.25 -2.19 -5.80
CA LEU A 225 11.10 -3.46 -5.11
C LEU A 225 11.33 -4.61 -6.10
N GLN A 226 12.15 -5.59 -5.74
CA GLN A 226 12.48 -6.76 -6.56
C GLN A 226 11.51 -7.92 -6.28
N ALA A 227 11.44 -8.92 -7.17
CA ALA A 227 10.47 -10.02 -7.06
C ALA A 227 10.69 -10.93 -5.83
N ASP A 228 11.90 -10.92 -5.30
CA ASP A 228 12.31 -11.58 -4.05
C ASP A 228 11.94 -10.78 -2.79
N GLY A 229 11.36 -9.59 -2.95
CA GLY A 229 10.98 -8.69 -1.85
C GLY A 229 12.08 -7.76 -1.39
N LEU A 230 13.28 -7.79 -1.99
CA LEU A 230 14.38 -6.88 -1.66
C LEU A 230 14.24 -5.54 -2.36
N ALA A 231 14.80 -4.48 -1.77
CA ALA A 231 14.82 -3.18 -2.43
C ALA A 231 16.03 -3.08 -3.36
N LYS A 232 15.92 -2.25 -4.40
CA LYS A 232 17.02 -1.80 -5.23
C LYS A 232 16.90 -0.29 -5.39
N TYR A 233 18.02 0.39 -5.28
CA TYR A 233 18.10 1.84 -5.35
C TYR A 233 19.00 2.30 -6.49
N ASP A 234 18.55 3.28 -7.25
CA ASP A 234 19.44 4.11 -8.09
C ASP A 234 20.18 5.11 -7.19
N LEU A 235 21.46 4.85 -6.92
CA LEU A 235 22.29 5.66 -6.03
C LEU A 235 22.41 7.12 -6.49
N LYS A 236 22.31 7.40 -7.80
CA LYS A 236 22.31 8.79 -8.29
C LYS A 236 21.04 9.52 -7.85
N LEU A 237 19.91 8.84 -7.88
CA LEU A 237 18.63 9.40 -7.42
C LEU A 237 18.57 9.50 -5.89
N VAL A 238 19.20 8.57 -5.17
CA VAL A 238 19.39 8.69 -3.71
C VAL A 238 20.26 9.92 -3.39
N ASN A 239 21.34 10.16 -4.11
CA ASN A 239 22.16 11.36 -3.92
C ASN A 239 21.37 12.65 -4.18
N ASN A 240 20.60 12.72 -5.28
CA ASN A 240 19.71 13.86 -5.55
C ASN A 240 18.65 14.06 -4.45
N SER A 241 18.17 12.96 -3.83
CA SER A 241 17.24 12.99 -2.71
C SER A 241 17.88 13.65 -1.49
N ILE A 242 19.07 13.20 -1.10
CA ILE A 242 19.85 13.78 0.01
C ILE A 242 20.18 15.24 -0.24
N GLU A 243 20.64 15.61 -1.44
CA GLU A 243 20.91 17.00 -1.80
C GLU A 243 19.67 17.89 -1.62
N SER A 244 18.49 17.39 -2.03
CA SER A 244 17.23 18.11 -1.86
C SER A 244 16.85 18.24 -0.38
N TYR A 245 17.00 17.18 0.42
CA TYR A 245 16.76 17.25 1.86
C TYR A 245 17.73 18.20 2.58
N LEU A 246 19.00 18.25 2.20
CA LEU A 246 19.98 19.21 2.72
C LEU A 246 19.62 20.66 2.34
N GLN A 247 18.98 20.90 1.19
CA GLN A 247 18.39 22.22 0.92
C GLN A 247 17.18 22.49 1.82
N ALA A 248 16.31 21.49 2.03
CA ALA A 248 15.14 21.63 2.90
C ALA A 248 15.53 21.99 4.34
N GLU A 249 16.57 21.33 4.88
CA GLU A 249 17.08 21.53 6.24
C GLU A 249 17.45 23.00 6.53
N LYS A 250 17.84 23.78 5.52
CA LYS A 250 18.14 25.21 5.67
C LYS A 250 16.92 26.05 6.05
N PHE A 251 15.72 25.55 5.80
CA PHE A 251 14.46 26.28 5.96
C PHE A 251 13.47 25.60 6.88
N THR A 252 13.57 24.28 7.07
CA THR A 252 12.65 23.52 7.90
C THR A 252 13.37 22.40 8.65
N SER A 253 12.80 22.01 9.77
CA SER A 253 13.22 20.84 10.55
C SER A 253 12.00 19.95 10.77
N GLY A 254 12.24 18.65 10.88
CA GLY A 254 11.15 17.72 11.17
C GLY A 254 11.63 16.30 11.34
N PRO A 255 10.94 15.49 12.17
CA PRO A 255 11.36 14.14 12.48
C PRO A 255 11.39 13.25 11.23
N TYR A 256 10.40 13.37 10.33
CA TYR A 256 10.38 12.64 9.05
C TYR A 256 11.45 13.10 8.06
N LEU A 257 11.79 14.40 8.04
CA LEU A 257 12.86 14.91 7.19
C LEU A 257 14.20 14.28 7.62
N TYR A 258 14.53 14.37 8.90
CA TYR A 258 15.77 13.81 9.44
C TYR A 258 15.79 12.28 9.36
N GLY A 259 14.66 11.60 9.60
CA GLY A 259 14.58 10.15 9.48
C GLY A 259 14.84 9.67 8.05
N ASN A 260 14.28 10.36 7.05
CA ASN A 260 14.52 10.09 5.64
C ASN A 260 15.97 10.41 5.22
N MET A 261 16.58 11.47 5.78
CA MET A 261 18.00 11.76 5.57
C MET A 261 18.89 10.65 6.14
N GLY A 262 18.57 10.17 7.35
CA GLY A 262 19.25 9.03 7.96
C GLY A 262 19.27 7.82 7.01
N TRP A 263 18.09 7.44 6.52
CA TRP A 263 17.97 6.35 5.53
C TRP A 263 18.74 6.62 4.23
N GLY A 264 18.68 7.84 3.69
CA GLY A 264 19.40 8.17 2.47
C GLY A 264 20.92 8.12 2.66
N PHE A 265 21.46 8.56 3.80
CA PHE A 265 22.89 8.44 4.11
C PHE A 265 23.30 6.98 4.34
N TYR A 266 22.44 6.18 4.96
CA TYR A 266 22.64 4.73 5.05
C TYR A 266 22.81 4.09 3.67
N LEU A 267 21.93 4.42 2.72
CA LEU A 267 22.00 3.91 1.34
C LEU A 267 23.23 4.37 0.58
N LEU A 268 23.80 5.53 0.95
CA LEU A 268 25.06 6.05 0.41
C LEU A 268 26.30 5.52 1.17
N GLU A 269 26.09 4.60 2.12
CA GLU A 269 27.13 3.99 2.98
C GLU A 269 27.88 5.03 3.86
N ASP A 270 27.26 6.19 4.13
CA ASP A 270 27.72 7.19 5.12
C ASP A 270 27.01 6.94 6.45
N PHE A 271 27.49 5.92 7.17
CA PHE A 271 26.82 5.40 8.38
C PHE A 271 26.87 6.39 9.55
N GLU A 272 27.94 7.19 9.66
CA GLU A 272 28.06 8.23 10.68
C GLU A 272 26.98 9.29 10.54
N LYS A 273 26.74 9.81 9.32
CA LYS A 273 25.62 10.74 9.09
C LYS A 273 24.27 10.07 9.21
N SER A 274 24.16 8.80 8.81
CA SER A 274 22.92 8.04 9.02
C SER A 274 22.52 8.03 10.49
N VAL A 275 23.49 7.76 11.38
CA VAL A 275 23.30 7.81 12.84
C VAL A 275 22.95 9.23 13.30
N GLU A 276 23.74 10.24 12.91
CA GLU A 276 23.51 11.64 13.32
C GLU A 276 22.08 12.11 13.00
N TYR A 277 21.63 11.94 11.75
CA TYR A 277 20.31 12.39 11.33
C TYR A 277 19.19 11.54 11.95
N SER A 278 19.41 10.23 12.13
CA SER A 278 18.41 9.38 12.79
C SER A 278 18.26 9.72 14.28
N GLU A 279 19.34 10.06 14.98
CA GLU A 279 19.27 10.54 16.37
C GLU A 279 18.52 11.88 16.45
N ARG A 280 18.80 12.82 15.54
CA ARG A 280 18.06 14.10 15.46
C ARG A 280 16.57 13.88 15.21
N ALA A 281 16.20 12.90 14.40
CA ALA A 281 14.81 12.54 14.18
C ALA A 281 14.15 12.01 15.46
N LEU A 282 14.80 11.12 16.20
CA LEU A 282 14.26 10.55 17.44
C LEU A 282 14.22 11.55 18.61
N VAL A 283 15.07 12.58 18.60
CA VAL A 283 14.96 13.71 19.53
C VAL A 283 13.66 14.49 19.30
N LEU A 284 13.25 14.66 18.04
CA LEU A 284 12.03 15.37 17.69
C LEU A 284 10.78 14.50 17.86
N ASP A 285 10.86 13.24 17.48
CA ASP A 285 9.79 12.27 17.64
C ASP A 285 10.36 10.89 18.01
N PRO A 286 10.32 10.51 19.30
CA PRO A 286 10.86 9.24 19.76
C PRO A 286 10.01 8.04 19.34
N THR A 287 8.80 8.26 18.79
CA THR A 287 7.87 7.17 18.41
C THR A 287 8.17 6.59 17.03
N LEU A 288 9.10 7.17 16.27
CA LEU A 288 9.43 6.71 14.92
C LEU A 288 10.18 5.37 14.92
N VAL A 289 9.42 4.27 14.87
CA VAL A 289 9.92 2.89 14.83
C VAL A 289 10.88 2.66 13.66
N TYR A 290 10.55 3.14 12.45
CA TYR A 290 11.41 2.97 11.27
C TYR A 290 12.79 3.65 11.45
N VAL A 291 12.86 4.78 12.16
CA VAL A 291 14.13 5.48 12.43
C VAL A 291 15.00 4.69 13.40
N ARG A 292 14.40 3.99 14.37
CA ARG A 292 15.13 3.07 15.26
C ARG A 292 15.73 1.91 14.47
N MET A 293 15.05 1.43 13.43
CA MET A 293 15.60 0.43 12.51
C MET A 293 16.78 0.99 11.70
N ASN A 294 16.67 2.22 11.18
CA ASN A 294 17.78 2.91 10.50
C ASN A 294 19.02 3.02 11.41
N LEU A 295 18.83 3.39 12.68
CA LEU A 295 19.92 3.40 13.66
C LEU A 295 20.50 2.00 13.87
N GLY A 296 19.63 1.02 14.10
CA GLY A 296 20.01 -0.36 14.34
C GLY A 296 20.91 -0.89 13.22
N ILE A 297 20.47 -0.76 11.97
CA ILE A 297 21.24 -1.25 10.82
C ILE A 297 22.50 -0.43 10.57
N SER A 298 22.48 0.89 10.78
CA SER A 298 23.68 1.73 10.63
C SER A 298 24.76 1.35 11.66
N TYR A 299 24.36 1.12 12.91
CA TYR A 299 25.27 0.62 13.95
C TYR A 299 25.80 -0.78 13.64
N LEU A 300 25.04 -1.65 12.95
CA LEU A 300 25.55 -2.95 12.51
C LEU A 300 26.70 -2.80 11.50
N HIS A 301 26.57 -1.88 10.55
CA HIS A 301 27.63 -1.60 9.58
C HIS A 301 28.89 -0.98 10.20
N MET A 302 28.73 -0.30 11.33
CA MET A 302 29.84 0.27 12.11
C MET A 302 30.41 -0.73 13.14
N ASP A 303 29.99 -2.00 13.12
CA ASP A 303 30.35 -3.03 14.10
C ASP A 303 30.02 -2.68 15.57
N GLU A 304 29.10 -1.74 15.78
CA GLU A 304 28.63 -1.25 17.07
C GLU A 304 27.46 -2.11 17.59
N TYR A 305 27.70 -3.42 17.75
CA TYR A 305 26.66 -4.44 17.98
C TYR A 305 25.76 -4.18 19.20
N SER A 306 26.32 -3.64 20.29
CA SER A 306 25.54 -3.29 21.48
C SER A 306 24.54 -2.17 21.20
N LYS A 307 24.95 -1.13 20.47
CA LYS A 307 24.09 -0.01 20.09
C LYS A 307 23.04 -0.45 19.08
N ALA A 308 23.43 -1.29 18.10
CA ALA A 308 22.51 -1.90 17.15
C ALA A 308 21.40 -2.69 17.85
N PHE A 309 21.76 -3.57 18.78
CA PHE A 309 20.78 -4.34 19.54
C PHE A 309 19.86 -3.44 20.38
N LEU A 310 20.40 -2.42 21.06
CA LEU A 310 19.57 -1.48 21.83
C LEU A 310 18.58 -0.71 20.95
N ALA A 311 19.00 -0.29 19.75
CA ALA A 311 18.11 0.38 18.80
C ALA A 311 16.94 -0.53 18.40
N TYR A 312 17.22 -1.77 17.98
CA TYR A 312 16.16 -2.74 17.66
C TYR A 312 15.32 -3.15 18.88
N GLN A 313 15.92 -3.31 20.05
CA GLN A 313 15.20 -3.66 21.28
C GLN A 313 14.24 -2.54 21.71
N SER A 314 14.63 -1.28 21.53
CA SER A 314 13.82 -0.12 21.94
C SER A 314 12.49 -0.02 21.19
N ILE A 315 12.37 -0.67 20.03
CA ILE A 315 11.15 -0.72 19.22
C ILE A 315 10.00 -1.38 20.00
N ARG A 316 10.28 -2.37 20.85
CA ARG A 316 9.28 -3.06 21.68
C ARG A 316 8.45 -2.12 22.53
N SER A 317 9.03 -1.00 22.99
CA SER A 317 8.36 -0.03 23.85
C SER A 317 7.23 0.73 23.17
N PHE A 318 7.09 0.62 21.85
CA PHE A 318 6.09 1.34 21.06
C PHE A 318 4.95 0.45 20.56
N GLU A 319 4.89 -0.81 21.01
CA GLU A 319 3.89 -1.80 20.57
C GLU A 319 3.67 -1.79 19.05
N PRO A 320 4.75 -1.94 18.26
CA PRO A 320 4.66 -1.85 16.82
C PRO A 320 3.77 -2.94 16.23
N GLU A 321 3.00 -2.56 15.21
CA GLU A 321 2.25 -3.50 14.39
C GLU A 321 3.22 -4.43 13.64
N PHE A 322 2.72 -5.60 13.22
CA PHE A 322 3.55 -6.60 12.54
C PHE A 322 4.29 -6.01 11.34
N GLU A 323 3.62 -5.19 10.53
CA GLU A 323 4.15 -4.55 9.33
C GLU A 323 5.28 -3.55 9.62
N GLU A 324 5.32 -2.96 10.81
CA GLU A 324 6.34 -1.96 11.14
C GLU A 324 7.72 -2.62 11.21
N TYR A 325 7.79 -3.87 11.68
CA TYR A 325 9.01 -4.68 11.70
C TYR A 325 9.48 -5.17 10.32
N ASP A 326 8.58 -5.29 9.34
CA ASP A 326 8.89 -5.94 8.07
C ASP A 326 9.95 -5.17 7.26
N GLY A 327 10.00 -3.84 7.39
CA GLY A 327 11.06 -3.02 6.81
C GLY A 327 12.44 -3.42 7.35
N GLY A 328 12.63 -3.37 8.66
CA GLY A 328 13.90 -3.75 9.29
C GLY A 328 14.29 -5.21 9.09
N ILE A 329 13.32 -6.14 9.08
CA ILE A 329 13.56 -7.55 8.74
C ILE A 329 14.06 -7.68 7.30
N ARG A 330 13.45 -6.98 6.35
CA ARG A 330 13.87 -6.98 4.95
C ARG A 330 15.28 -6.44 4.82
N ASP A 331 15.61 -5.34 5.48
CA ASP A 331 16.92 -4.71 5.37
C ASP A 331 18.02 -5.60 5.98
N LEU A 332 17.75 -6.28 7.10
CA LEU A 332 18.65 -7.28 7.68
C LEU A 332 18.86 -8.49 6.76
N LYS A 333 17.80 -8.95 6.08
CA LYS A 333 17.90 -10.02 5.08
C LYS A 333 18.69 -9.59 3.86
N GLU A 334 18.49 -8.36 3.39
CA GLU A 334 19.27 -7.78 2.30
C GLU A 334 20.75 -7.73 2.67
N LEU A 335 21.07 -7.27 3.88
CA LEU A 335 22.44 -7.23 4.37
C LEU A 335 23.09 -8.62 4.40
N LYS A 336 22.34 -9.62 4.88
CA LYS A 336 22.77 -11.02 4.89
C LYS A 336 22.99 -11.58 3.49
N ILE A 337 22.15 -11.23 2.52
CA ILE A 337 22.28 -11.70 1.13
C ILE A 337 23.47 -11.02 0.44
N LYS A 338 23.64 -9.71 0.64
CA LYS A 338 24.74 -8.93 0.08
C LYS A 338 26.08 -9.36 0.68
N TYR A 339 26.11 -9.75 1.96
CA TYR A 339 27.32 -10.16 2.67
C TYR A 339 27.10 -11.44 3.52
N PRO A 340 27.02 -12.64 2.90
CA PRO A 340 26.66 -13.89 3.58
C PRO A 340 27.55 -14.31 4.77
N SER A 341 28.79 -13.85 4.80
CA SER A 341 29.73 -14.10 5.90
C SER A 341 30.22 -12.82 6.59
N GLY A 342 29.70 -11.66 6.19
CA GLY A 342 30.18 -10.36 6.65
C GLY A 342 29.56 -9.92 7.97
N TYR A 343 28.27 -10.20 8.19
CA TYR A 343 27.54 -9.70 9.37
C TYR A 343 26.79 -10.82 10.10
N PRO A 344 27.46 -11.78 10.76
CA PRO A 344 26.77 -12.83 11.49
C PRO A 344 25.78 -12.31 12.54
N PHE A 345 26.03 -11.12 13.09
CA PHE A 345 25.16 -10.48 14.07
C PHE A 345 23.77 -10.12 13.52
N THR A 346 23.57 -10.06 12.19
CA THR A 346 22.22 -9.93 11.61
C THR A 346 21.32 -11.09 11.99
N ASP A 347 21.86 -12.31 12.09
CA ASP A 347 21.08 -13.49 12.50
C ASP A 347 20.66 -13.42 13.97
N PHE A 348 21.47 -12.77 14.83
CA PHE A 348 21.08 -12.50 16.21
C PHE A 348 19.90 -11.53 16.29
N ILE A 349 20.00 -10.39 15.60
CA ILE A 349 18.94 -9.38 15.57
C ILE A 349 17.67 -9.94 14.92
N LEU A 350 17.80 -10.63 13.79
CA LEU A 350 16.67 -11.27 13.11
C LEU A 350 16.00 -12.28 14.04
N GLY A 351 16.79 -13.10 14.74
CA GLY A 351 16.31 -14.01 15.77
C GLY A 351 15.52 -13.30 16.86
N PHE A 352 16.03 -12.17 17.37
CA PHE A 352 15.34 -11.33 18.35
C PHE A 352 13.99 -10.80 17.82
N ILE A 353 13.97 -10.14 16.66
CA ILE A 353 12.75 -9.55 16.11
C ILE A 353 11.69 -10.65 15.84
N LEU A 354 12.10 -11.78 15.26
CA LEU A 354 11.21 -12.91 14.99
C LEU A 354 10.63 -13.51 16.27
N MET A 355 11.40 -13.51 17.37
CA MET A 355 10.92 -13.96 18.68
C MET A 355 9.82 -13.03 19.20
N GLU A 356 10.02 -11.71 19.10
CA GLU A 356 9.02 -10.71 19.53
C GLU A 356 7.74 -10.78 18.67
N GLN A 357 7.86 -11.17 17.40
CA GLN A 357 6.70 -11.46 16.52
C GLN A 357 6.02 -12.82 16.79
N GLY A 358 6.47 -13.60 17.77
CA GLY A 358 5.95 -14.96 18.04
C GLY A 358 6.34 -16.01 16.98
N ARG A 359 7.24 -15.69 16.06
CA ARG A 359 7.75 -16.59 15.01
C ARG A 359 8.88 -17.46 15.54
N PHE A 360 8.59 -18.25 16.57
CA PHE A 360 9.59 -18.98 17.34
C PHE A 360 10.43 -19.97 16.52
N HIS A 361 9.83 -20.62 15.51
CA HIS A 361 10.59 -21.53 14.65
C HIS A 361 11.67 -20.79 13.83
N ASP A 362 11.30 -19.71 13.15
CA ASP A 362 12.23 -18.90 12.36
C ASP A 362 13.27 -18.23 13.25
N SER A 363 12.83 -17.72 14.41
CA SER A 363 13.71 -17.13 15.41
C SER A 363 14.78 -18.12 15.86
N ARG A 364 14.38 -19.34 16.22
CA ARG A 364 15.30 -20.40 16.63
C ARG A 364 16.30 -20.73 15.53
N ASN A 365 15.86 -20.82 14.28
CA ASN A 365 16.74 -21.08 13.13
C ASN A 365 17.79 -19.97 12.96
N ALA A 366 17.38 -18.70 13.04
CA ALA A 366 18.27 -17.55 12.95
C ALA A 366 19.27 -17.52 14.13
N LEU A 367 18.81 -17.69 15.37
CA LEU A 367 19.69 -17.70 16.55
C LEU A 367 20.68 -18.87 16.53
N LEU A 368 20.29 -20.05 16.05
CA LEU A 368 21.21 -21.18 15.88
C LEU A 368 22.27 -20.89 14.81
N SER A 369 21.89 -20.25 13.71
CA SER A 369 22.83 -19.77 12.69
C SER A 369 23.86 -18.83 13.31
N PHE A 370 23.42 -17.87 14.13
CA PHE A 370 24.31 -16.96 14.85
C PHE A 370 25.25 -17.67 15.84
N VAL A 371 24.74 -18.59 16.66
CA VAL A 371 25.55 -19.34 17.65
C VAL A 371 26.67 -20.12 16.97
N ASN A 372 26.36 -20.74 15.83
CA ASN A 372 27.30 -21.55 15.05
C ASN A 372 28.24 -20.72 14.14
N SER A 373 28.04 -19.41 14.05
CA SER A 373 28.87 -18.53 13.23
C SER A 373 30.26 -18.31 13.82
N SER A 374 31.16 -17.73 13.02
CA SER A 374 32.50 -17.31 13.44
C SER A 374 32.52 -16.03 14.29
N PHE A 375 31.36 -15.50 14.70
CA PHE A 375 31.28 -14.27 15.49
C PHE A 375 32.03 -14.39 16.83
N ASP A 376 32.93 -13.45 17.09
CA ASP A 376 33.73 -13.36 18.31
C ASP A 376 32.98 -12.53 19.37
N GLY A 377 32.19 -13.21 20.18
CA GLY A 377 31.37 -12.58 21.21
C GLY A 377 30.65 -13.62 22.06
N SER A 378 31.36 -14.16 23.05
CA SER A 378 30.86 -15.24 23.91
C SER A 378 29.58 -14.85 24.66
N SER A 379 29.49 -13.60 25.14
CA SER A 379 28.30 -13.07 25.82
C SER A 379 27.06 -13.04 24.92
N TRP A 380 27.22 -12.62 23.66
CA TRP A 380 26.13 -12.59 22.69
C TRP A 380 25.68 -13.99 22.29
N LYS A 381 26.62 -14.93 22.09
CA LYS A 381 26.28 -16.33 21.84
C LYS A 381 25.51 -16.94 23.02
N LEU A 382 25.90 -16.61 24.24
CA LEU A 382 25.21 -17.08 25.45
C LEU A 382 23.80 -16.49 25.54
N LYS A 383 23.63 -15.20 25.25
CA LYS A 383 22.32 -14.54 25.15
C LYS A 383 21.42 -15.17 24.08
N ALA A 384 21.98 -15.51 22.92
CA ALA A 384 21.24 -16.21 21.87
C ALA A 384 20.76 -17.59 22.32
N GLN A 385 21.61 -18.33 23.04
CA GLN A 385 21.25 -19.63 23.62
C GLN A 385 20.15 -19.49 24.69
N GLU A 386 20.19 -18.46 25.53
CA GLU A 386 19.13 -18.16 26.50
C GLU A 386 17.80 -17.89 25.80
N MET A 387 17.80 -17.08 24.74
CA MET A 387 16.61 -16.82 23.92
C MET A 387 16.04 -18.12 23.31
N ILE A 388 16.90 -19.00 22.79
CA ILE A 388 16.47 -20.31 22.28
C ILE A 388 15.82 -21.16 23.38
N ARG A 389 16.37 -21.15 24.60
CA ARG A 389 15.81 -21.91 25.74
C ARG A 389 14.46 -21.35 26.19
N MET A 390 14.29 -20.03 26.22
CA MET A 390 13.02 -19.40 26.58
C MET A 390 11.88 -19.83 25.65
N MET A 391 12.15 -19.99 24.35
CA MET A 391 11.15 -20.47 23.37
C MET A 391 10.82 -21.97 23.50
N ALA A 392 11.65 -22.77 24.18
CA ALA A 392 11.44 -24.22 24.30
C ALA A 392 10.53 -24.62 25.49
N GLY A 393 10.25 -23.69 26.41
CA GLY A 393 9.42 -23.93 27.59
C GLY A 393 8.05 -23.27 27.58
N GLY A 394 7.67 -22.64 26.45
CA GLY A 394 6.41 -21.90 26.28
C GLY A 394 5.34 -22.65 25.51
#